data_AF-A0A968VY26-F1
#
_entry.id   AF-A0A968VY26-F1
#
_cell.length_a   1.000
_cell.length_b   1.000
_cell.length_c   1.000
_cell.angle_alpha   90.00
_cell.angle_beta   90.00
_cell.angle_gamma   90.00
#
_symmetry.space_group_name_H-M   'P 1'
#
loop_
_entity.id
_entity.type
_entity.pdbx_description
1 polymer ?
#
loop_
_entity_poly.entity_id
_entity_poly.type
_entity_poly.pdbx_seq_one_letter_code
_entity_poly.pdbx_strand_id
1 'polypeptide(L)'
;MNRVLLENEQSGGENTAILGKNRAIDVDFSASLLFYTNRVWFGGAIDHLLRPDLSFYSVPYVVPYKISGFGGFQLIKYKRLLKPIDETLSFAYLYKKQDKQQQLDIGLYWHKMPLVLGLWYRGLPFVKHDYTSMQRGDAVAILVGYKIDNFTVNYSYDFTISNLLPAAWGAHEVALVLNLKPRPSERNVVPCLVPNFSLQFEKQMPALWQHKRQEQTCFFCKVLLLI
;
A
#
# COMPACT_ATOMS: atom_id res chain seq x y z
N MET A 1 29.97 1.60 71.02
CA MET A 1 30.32 2.94 71.51
C MET A 1 30.67 3.79 70.29
N ASN A 2 29.83 4.80 70.06
CA ASN A 2 29.78 5.82 69.01
C ASN A 2 30.99 5.97 68.05
N ARG A 3 30.70 6.03 66.74
CA ARG A 3 31.57 6.69 65.76
C ARG A 3 30.81 7.86 65.10
N VAL A 4 31.19 9.03 65.59
CA VAL A 4 31.08 10.41 65.15
C VAL A 4 30.65 10.66 63.68
N LEU A 5 29.72 11.63 63.57
CA LEU A 5 29.18 12.30 62.39
C LEU A 5 30.24 12.97 61.50
N LEU A 6 29.99 13.01 60.19
CA LEU A 6 30.18 14.23 59.38
C LEU A 6 29.08 14.28 58.31
N GLU A 7 28.19 15.27 58.42
CA GLU A 7 27.39 15.77 57.31
C GLU A 7 28.32 16.46 56.31
N ASN A 8 28.07 16.25 55.02
CA ASN A 8 28.41 17.22 53.98
C ASN A 8 27.32 17.14 52.91
N GLU A 9 26.49 18.16 52.92
CA GLU A 9 25.58 18.52 51.84
C GLU A 9 26.42 19.17 50.73
N GLN A 10 26.43 18.56 49.53
CA GLN A 10 26.93 19.19 48.31
C GLN A 10 25.93 18.99 47.19
N SER A 11 25.18 20.06 46.93
CA SER A 11 24.44 20.31 45.69
C SER A 11 25.41 20.34 44.49
N GLY A 12 25.11 19.61 43.41
CA GLY A 12 25.67 19.91 42.10
C GLY A 12 25.88 18.73 41.15
N GLY A 13 25.00 18.61 40.16
CA GLY A 13 25.31 17.99 38.85
C GLY A 13 25.01 16.50 38.73
N GLU A 14 23.74 16.11 38.59
CA GLU A 14 23.41 14.81 38.00
C GLU A 14 23.86 14.81 36.54
N ASN A 15 24.98 14.15 36.27
CA ASN A 15 25.27 13.63 34.94
C ASN A 15 24.20 12.57 34.62
N THR A 16 23.05 13.01 34.09
CA THR A 16 22.03 12.09 33.58
C THR A 16 22.62 11.39 32.36
N ALA A 17 23.25 10.24 32.58
CA ALA A 17 23.47 9.28 31.52
C ALA A 17 22.11 9.06 30.84
N ILE A 18 22.02 9.39 29.54
CA ILE A 18 20.79 9.20 28.78
C ILE A 18 20.57 7.68 28.67
N LEU A 19 19.84 7.12 29.62
CA LEU A 19 19.53 5.70 29.67
C LEU A 19 18.46 5.42 28.61
N GLY A 20 18.85 4.74 27.53
CA GLY A 20 17.91 4.28 26.52
C GLY A 20 16.86 3.35 27.13
N LYS A 21 15.62 3.45 26.66
CA LYS A 21 14.52 2.61 27.16
C LYS A 21 14.77 1.15 26.76
N ASN A 22 14.94 0.24 27.73
CA ASN A 22 15.23 -1.18 27.49
C ASN A 22 14.11 -1.90 26.69
N ARG A 23 12.86 -1.43 26.77
CA ARG A 23 11.72 -1.97 26.01
C ARG A 23 10.57 -0.97 25.95
N ALA A 24 10.04 -0.73 24.76
CA ALA A 24 8.79 -0.01 24.53
C ALA A 24 7.85 -0.91 23.73
N ILE A 25 6.59 -1.02 24.16
CA ILE A 25 5.53 -1.68 23.42
C ILE A 25 4.49 -0.60 23.18
N ASP A 26 4.24 -0.31 21.91
CA ASP A 26 3.23 0.66 21.50
C ASP A 26 2.27 -0.01 20.53
N VAL A 27 1.02 0.44 20.57
CA VAL A 27 -0.05 -0.04 19.70
C VAL A 27 -0.32 1.04 18.68
N ASP A 28 -0.45 0.64 17.41
CA ASP A 28 -0.88 1.54 16.35
C ASP A 28 -2.10 0.99 15.61
N PHE A 29 -2.94 1.90 15.12
CA PHE A 29 -4.11 1.60 14.31
C PHE A 29 -4.07 2.37 13.00
N SER A 30 -4.52 1.70 11.94
CA SER A 30 -4.78 2.30 10.63
C SER A 30 -6.18 1.96 10.16
N ALA A 31 -6.76 2.88 9.38
CA ALA A 31 -8.07 2.70 8.77
C ALA A 31 -8.00 3.07 7.29
N SER A 32 -8.65 2.27 6.43
CA SER A 32 -8.70 2.52 5.00
C SER A 32 -10.08 2.26 4.42
N LEU A 33 -10.40 2.97 3.34
CA LEU A 33 -11.63 2.82 2.59
C LEU A 33 -11.31 2.72 1.10
N LEU A 34 -11.92 1.76 0.40
CA LEU A 34 -11.73 1.51 -1.02
C LEU A 34 -13.09 1.43 -1.72
N PHE A 35 -13.25 2.24 -2.76
CA PHE A 35 -14.33 2.15 -3.72
C PHE A 35 -13.80 1.50 -5.01
N TYR A 36 -14.52 0.49 -5.49
CA TYR A 36 -14.09 -0.32 -6.62
C TYR A 36 -15.22 -0.52 -7.63
N THR A 37 -14.88 -0.44 -8.91
CA THR A 37 -15.73 -0.74 -10.07
C THR A 37 -14.88 -1.43 -11.14
N ASN A 38 -15.50 -2.05 -12.15
CA ASN A 38 -14.80 -2.77 -13.23
C ASN A 38 -13.75 -1.96 -14.01
N ARG A 39 -13.78 -0.62 -13.94
CA ARG A 39 -12.86 0.26 -14.69
C ARG A 39 -12.14 1.30 -13.83
N VAL A 40 -12.61 1.56 -12.61
CA VAL A 40 -12.12 2.65 -11.77
C VAL A 40 -12.07 2.17 -10.34
N TRP A 41 -11.03 2.58 -9.63
CA TRP A 41 -10.90 2.34 -8.20
C TRP A 41 -10.27 3.57 -7.55
N PHE A 42 -10.70 3.88 -6.33
CA PHE A 42 -10.12 4.96 -5.54
C PHE A 42 -10.40 4.73 -4.07
N GLY A 43 -9.58 5.31 -3.22
CA GLY A 43 -9.67 5.13 -1.79
C GLY A 43 -8.74 6.04 -1.04
N GLY A 44 -8.81 5.94 0.28
CA GLY A 44 -7.94 6.65 1.18
C GLY A 44 -7.64 5.83 2.41
N ALA A 45 -6.49 6.08 3.01
CA ALA A 45 -6.10 5.47 4.27
C ALA A 45 -5.50 6.52 5.21
N ILE A 46 -5.75 6.36 6.49
CA ILE A 46 -5.15 7.12 7.57
C ILE A 46 -4.40 6.11 8.43
N ASP A 47 -3.09 6.30 8.53
CA ASP A 47 -2.19 5.52 9.38
C ASP A 47 -1.80 6.33 10.62
N HIS A 48 -1.27 5.65 11.64
CA HIS A 48 -0.81 6.24 12.90
C HIS A 48 -1.92 6.89 13.74
N LEU A 49 -3.14 6.31 13.80
CA LEU A 49 -4.28 6.92 14.52
C LEU A 49 -4.01 7.12 16.02
N LEU A 50 -3.25 6.22 16.64
CA LEU A 50 -2.92 6.31 18.06
C LEU A 50 -1.68 7.14 18.34
N ARG A 51 -0.94 7.56 17.31
CA ARG A 51 0.32 8.33 17.42
C ARG A 51 1.23 7.78 18.52
N PRO A 52 1.78 6.56 18.34
CA PRO A 52 2.71 6.00 19.32
C PRO A 52 3.94 6.91 19.50
N ASP A 53 4.48 6.94 20.71
CA ASP A 53 5.72 7.66 21.02
C ASP A 53 6.92 6.72 20.81
N LEU A 54 7.66 6.93 19.73
CA LEU A 54 8.85 6.12 19.39
C LEU A 54 10.14 6.67 20.03
N SER A 55 10.03 7.40 21.13
CA SER A 55 11.19 7.89 21.87
C SER A 55 12.10 6.75 22.33
N PHE A 56 13.30 6.63 21.73
CA PHE A 56 14.32 5.69 22.19
C PHE A 56 15.16 6.26 23.35
N TYR A 57 15.38 7.57 23.32
CA TYR A 57 16.04 8.37 24.37
C TYR A 57 15.00 9.24 25.09
N SER A 58 15.38 9.97 26.14
CA SER A 58 14.50 10.86 26.93
C SER A 58 13.92 12.07 26.18
N VAL A 59 13.86 12.04 24.85
CA VAL A 59 13.26 13.05 23.99
C VAL A 59 11.99 12.45 23.36
N PRO A 60 10.79 12.98 23.65
CA PRO A 60 9.55 12.46 23.10
C PRO A 60 9.53 12.62 21.58
N TYR A 61 9.23 11.53 20.85
CA TYR A 61 9.08 11.53 19.40
C TYR A 61 7.77 10.85 19.03
N VAL A 62 6.73 11.67 18.95
CA VAL A 62 5.38 11.22 18.60
C VAL A 62 5.26 11.09 17.08
N VAL A 63 4.85 9.91 16.61
CA VAL A 63 4.70 9.66 15.17
C VAL A 63 3.55 10.52 14.62
N PRO A 64 3.78 11.30 13.55
CA PRO A 64 2.75 12.11 12.92
C PRO A 64 1.75 11.24 12.16
N TYR A 65 0.50 11.70 12.07
CA TYR A 65 -0.48 11.07 11.19
C TYR A 65 0.04 11.00 9.75
N LYS A 66 -0.20 9.86 9.11
CA LYS A 66 0.07 9.68 7.69
C LYS A 66 -1.26 9.50 6.97
N ILE A 67 -1.53 10.39 6.03
CA ILE A 67 -2.74 10.35 5.21
C ILE A 67 -2.31 9.96 3.80
N SER A 68 -3.01 8.99 3.22
CA SER A 68 -2.80 8.57 1.85
C SER A 68 -4.10 8.55 1.08
N GLY A 69 -4.05 8.99 -0.18
CA GLY A 69 -5.15 8.91 -1.13
C GLY A 69 -4.64 8.22 -2.38
N PHE A 70 -5.35 7.20 -2.84
CA PHE A 70 -4.95 6.41 -4.00
C PHE A 70 -6.11 6.18 -4.94
N GLY A 71 -5.80 5.92 -6.20
CA GLY A 71 -6.80 5.55 -7.17
C GLY A 71 -6.20 5.26 -8.53
N GLY A 72 -7.07 4.90 -9.47
CA GLY A 72 -6.67 4.53 -10.79
C GLY A 72 -7.84 4.15 -11.67
N PHE A 73 -7.54 4.00 -12.96
CA PHE A 73 -8.51 3.54 -13.95
C PHE A 73 -7.87 2.57 -14.92
N GLN A 74 -8.68 1.69 -15.46
CA GLN A 74 -8.28 0.61 -16.34
C GLN A 74 -8.96 0.76 -17.70
N LEU A 75 -8.14 0.82 -18.75
CA LEU A 75 -8.55 0.82 -20.15
C LEU A 75 -8.29 -0.57 -20.74
N ILE A 76 -9.37 -1.29 -21.01
CA ILE A 76 -9.33 -2.63 -21.61
C ILE A 76 -9.41 -2.50 -23.13
N LYS A 77 -8.45 -3.06 -23.87
CA LYS A 77 -8.48 -3.13 -25.33
C LYS A 77 -8.73 -4.58 -25.76
N TYR A 78 -9.93 -4.87 -26.25
CA TYR A 78 -10.24 -6.15 -26.88
C TYR A 78 -9.71 -6.16 -28.32
N LYS A 79 -8.96 -7.20 -28.71
CA LYS A 79 -8.58 -7.47 -30.11
C LYS A 79 -9.45 -8.60 -30.70
N ARG A 80 -9.51 -8.59 -32.04
CA ARG A 80 -10.43 -9.27 -32.98
C ARG A 80 -10.76 -10.75 -32.67
N LEU A 81 -11.96 -11.15 -33.10
CA LEU A 81 -12.69 -12.43 -32.91
C LEU A 81 -11.91 -13.76 -32.94
N LEU A 82 -10.70 -13.84 -33.51
CA LEU A 82 -10.00 -15.12 -33.75
C LEU A 82 -8.95 -15.48 -32.68
N LYS A 83 -8.47 -14.53 -31.87
CA LYS A 83 -7.65 -14.78 -30.67
C LYS A 83 -7.84 -13.64 -29.66
N PRO A 84 -8.58 -13.86 -28.56
CA PRO A 84 -8.66 -12.87 -27.48
C PRO A 84 -7.30 -12.82 -26.79
N ILE A 85 -6.49 -11.83 -27.14
CA ILE A 85 -5.35 -11.41 -26.31
C ILE A 85 -5.85 -10.20 -25.53
N ASP A 86 -6.05 -10.38 -24.24
CA ASP A 86 -6.52 -9.33 -23.34
C ASP A 86 -5.34 -8.39 -23.01
N GLU A 87 -5.26 -7.29 -23.75
CA GLU A 87 -4.35 -6.18 -23.47
C GLU A 87 -5.06 -5.14 -22.60
N THR A 88 -4.45 -4.79 -21.47
CA THR A 88 -4.99 -3.82 -20.52
C THR A 88 -3.95 -2.75 -20.22
N LEU A 89 -4.36 -1.49 -20.31
CA LEU A 89 -3.57 -0.34 -19.86
C LEU A 89 -4.22 0.23 -18.61
N SER A 90 -3.49 0.34 -17.51
CA SER A 90 -4.01 0.87 -16.25
C SER A 90 -3.18 2.06 -15.81
N PHE A 91 -3.86 3.12 -15.38
CA PHE A 91 -3.26 4.26 -14.73
C PHE A 91 -3.53 4.18 -13.23
N ALA A 92 -2.55 4.54 -12.41
CA ALA A 92 -2.65 4.58 -10.96
C ALA A 92 -1.99 5.85 -10.43
N TYR A 93 -2.45 6.33 -9.29
CA TYR A 93 -1.80 7.38 -8.53
C TYR A 93 -1.92 7.10 -7.03
N LEU A 94 -0.95 7.60 -6.28
CA LEU A 94 -0.87 7.51 -4.82
C LEU A 94 -0.28 8.82 -4.29
N TYR A 95 -1.09 9.57 -3.56
CA TYR A 95 -0.65 10.72 -2.79
C TYR A 95 -0.44 10.31 -1.34
N LYS A 96 0.69 10.68 -0.75
CA LYS A 96 1.04 10.44 0.65
C LYS A 96 1.44 11.77 1.29
N LYS A 97 0.92 12.02 2.50
CA LYS A 97 1.32 13.14 3.34
C LYS A 97 1.61 12.64 4.75
N GLN A 98 2.82 12.89 5.23
CA GLN A 98 3.24 12.59 6.59
C GLN A 98 4.03 13.78 7.12
N ASP A 99 3.53 14.39 8.19
CA ASP A 99 4.04 15.66 8.72
C ASP A 99 4.24 16.73 7.61
N LYS A 100 5.46 17.23 7.42
CA LYS A 100 5.82 18.21 6.38
C LYS A 100 6.14 17.58 5.03
N GLN A 101 6.30 16.26 4.97
CA GLN A 101 6.65 15.55 3.75
C GLN A 101 5.38 15.19 2.98
N GLN A 102 5.37 15.54 1.69
CA GLN A 102 4.33 15.20 0.75
C GLN A 102 4.98 14.49 -0.44
N GLN A 103 4.31 13.49 -0.96
CA GLN A 103 4.80 12.70 -2.09
C GLN A 103 3.62 12.31 -2.97
N LEU A 104 3.78 12.47 -4.27
CA LEU A 104 2.81 12.03 -5.27
C LEU A 104 3.51 11.01 -6.18
N ASP A 105 2.93 9.83 -6.26
CA ASP A 105 3.39 8.74 -7.11
C ASP A 105 2.35 8.54 -8.21
N ILE A 106 2.79 8.56 -9.46
CA ILE A 106 1.94 8.34 -10.62
C ILE A 106 2.48 7.14 -11.38
N GLY A 107 1.62 6.19 -11.69
CA GLY A 107 1.96 4.90 -12.28
C GLY A 107 1.17 4.61 -13.55
N LEU A 108 1.83 3.98 -14.51
CA LEU A 108 1.23 3.39 -15.70
C LEU A 108 1.62 1.92 -15.76
N TYR A 109 0.63 1.06 -15.94
CA TYR A 109 0.79 -0.38 -16.10
C TYR A 109 0.26 -0.84 -17.44
N TRP A 110 1.06 -1.60 -18.16
CA TRP A 110 0.62 -2.33 -19.33
C TRP A 110 0.67 -3.82 -19.06
N HIS A 111 -0.51 -4.44 -19.04
CA HIS A 111 -0.68 -5.86 -18.81
C HIS A 111 -1.01 -6.55 -20.13
N LYS A 112 -0.17 -7.51 -20.54
CA LYS A 112 -0.37 -8.33 -21.73
C LYS A 112 0.16 -9.73 -21.42
N MET A 113 -0.74 -10.68 -21.15
CA MET A 113 -0.33 -12.03 -20.76
C MET A 113 0.74 -12.63 -21.71
N PRO A 114 1.84 -13.20 -21.18
CA PRO A 114 2.22 -13.34 -19.76
C PRO A 114 3.02 -12.16 -19.17
N LEU A 115 3.26 -11.10 -19.93
CA LEU A 115 4.10 -9.96 -19.56
C LEU A 115 3.31 -8.85 -18.82
N VAL A 116 3.98 -8.21 -17.86
CA VAL A 116 3.52 -7.00 -17.18
C VAL A 116 4.63 -5.96 -17.24
N LEU A 117 4.32 -4.77 -17.70
CA LEU A 117 5.25 -3.63 -17.67
C LEU A 117 4.63 -2.53 -16.80
N GLY A 118 5.45 -1.90 -15.98
CA GLY A 118 5.07 -0.79 -15.12
C GLY A 118 6.06 0.35 -15.23
N LEU A 119 5.57 1.58 -15.21
CA LEU A 119 6.36 2.79 -15.12
C LEU A 119 5.77 3.66 -14.02
N TRP A 120 6.61 4.10 -13.10
CA TRP A 120 6.22 4.96 -12.00
C TRP A 120 7.08 6.21 -11.97
N TYR A 121 6.45 7.34 -11.67
CA TYR A 121 7.09 8.61 -11.43
C TYR A 121 6.74 9.04 -10.00
N ARG A 122 7.76 9.24 -9.17
CA ARG A 122 7.68 9.65 -7.77
C ARG A 122 8.19 11.08 -7.68
N GLY A 123 7.32 12.02 -7.31
CA GLY A 123 7.68 13.43 -7.20
C GLY A 123 6.47 14.37 -7.13
N LEU A 124 6.70 15.63 -6.75
CA LEU A 124 5.67 16.67 -6.70
C LEU A 124 5.84 17.66 -7.86
N PRO A 125 5.32 17.36 -9.07
CA PRO A 125 5.48 18.26 -10.21
C PRO A 125 4.63 19.55 -10.07
N PHE A 126 3.55 19.53 -9.27
CA PHE A 126 2.53 20.60 -9.25
C PHE A 126 2.56 21.53 -8.02
N VAL A 127 3.35 21.22 -6.99
CA VAL A 127 3.47 22.07 -5.78
C VAL A 127 4.79 22.83 -5.86
N LYS A 128 4.73 24.06 -6.39
CA LYS A 128 5.85 25.00 -6.31
C LYS A 128 5.99 25.45 -4.86
N HIS A 129 7.07 25.09 -4.20
CA HIS A 129 7.51 25.85 -3.04
C HIS A 129 8.28 27.05 -3.56
N ASP A 130 7.67 28.24 -3.41
CA ASP A 130 8.40 29.49 -3.47
C ASP A 130 9.56 29.43 -2.45
N TYR A 131 10.67 30.09 -2.77
CA TYR A 131 11.93 30.23 -2.03
C TYR A 131 13.14 29.39 -2.46
N THR A 132 13.02 28.33 -3.28
CA THR A 132 14.20 27.77 -3.99
C THR A 132 13.78 26.87 -5.14
N SER A 133 13.93 27.39 -6.35
CA SER A 133 13.58 26.83 -7.65
C SER A 133 14.37 25.55 -7.98
N MET A 134 14.05 24.44 -7.33
CA MET A 134 14.51 23.11 -7.76
C MET A 134 13.31 22.16 -7.78
N GLN A 135 12.92 21.75 -8.99
CA GLN A 135 11.90 20.72 -9.21
C GLN A 135 12.31 19.46 -8.43
N ARG A 136 11.57 19.11 -7.37
CA ARG A 136 11.81 17.90 -6.58
C ARG A 136 11.17 16.69 -7.27
N GLY A 137 11.79 16.25 -8.37
CA GLY A 137 11.61 14.89 -8.88
C GLY A 137 12.47 13.94 -8.06
N ASP A 138 11.86 12.96 -7.42
CA ASP A 138 12.52 12.06 -6.45
C ASP A 138 13.12 10.86 -7.20
N ALA A 139 12.26 10.07 -7.87
CA ALA A 139 12.69 8.91 -8.65
C ALA A 139 11.70 8.53 -9.76
N VAL A 140 12.19 7.81 -10.77
CA VAL A 140 11.39 7.04 -11.73
C VAL A 140 11.67 5.57 -11.50
N ALA A 141 10.63 4.77 -11.34
CA ALA A 141 10.75 3.33 -11.21
C ALA A 141 10.21 2.61 -12.45
N ILE A 142 10.95 1.64 -12.95
CA ILE A 142 10.53 0.75 -14.04
C ILE A 142 10.28 -0.63 -13.43
N LEU A 143 9.19 -1.28 -13.85
CA LEU A 143 8.83 -2.63 -13.43
C LEU A 143 8.64 -3.52 -14.66
N VAL A 144 9.22 -4.71 -14.61
CA VAL A 144 9.00 -5.79 -15.58
C VAL A 144 8.58 -7.03 -14.81
N GLY A 145 7.42 -7.58 -15.16
CA GLY A 145 6.84 -8.75 -14.53
C GLY A 145 6.54 -9.84 -15.54
N TYR A 146 6.69 -11.09 -15.12
CA TYR A 146 6.36 -12.27 -15.91
C TYR A 146 5.46 -13.19 -15.09
N LYS A 147 4.28 -13.49 -15.63
CA LYS A 147 3.25 -14.30 -14.99
C LYS A 147 3.21 -15.69 -15.62
N ILE A 148 3.46 -16.70 -14.82
CA ILE A 148 3.42 -18.11 -15.23
C ILE A 148 2.45 -18.82 -14.30
N ASP A 149 1.27 -19.16 -14.82
CA ASP A 149 0.19 -19.86 -14.10
C ASP A 149 -0.11 -19.30 -12.70
N ASN A 150 0.48 -19.92 -11.67
CA ASN A 150 0.27 -19.58 -10.27
C ASN A 150 1.40 -18.72 -9.67
N PHE A 151 2.51 -18.51 -10.37
CA PHE A 151 3.60 -17.66 -9.91
C PHE A 151 3.75 -16.40 -10.76
N THR A 152 4.23 -15.33 -10.15
CA THR A 152 4.55 -14.09 -10.85
C THR A 152 5.85 -13.55 -10.30
N VAL A 153 6.83 -13.36 -11.18
CA VAL A 153 8.10 -12.73 -10.86
C VAL A 153 8.03 -11.29 -11.34
N ASN A 154 8.33 -10.34 -10.47
CA ASN A 154 8.46 -8.93 -10.84
C ASN A 154 9.87 -8.47 -10.50
N TYR A 155 10.44 -7.70 -11.39
CA TYR A 155 11.71 -7.01 -11.21
C TYR A 155 11.44 -5.52 -11.35
N SER A 156 11.89 -4.74 -10.37
CA SER A 156 11.81 -3.27 -10.41
C SER A 156 13.19 -2.63 -10.25
N TYR A 157 13.33 -1.47 -10.89
CA TYR A 157 14.51 -0.63 -10.78
C TYR A 157 14.09 0.81 -10.54
N ASP A 158 14.51 1.37 -9.40
CA ASP A 158 14.25 2.74 -8.99
C ASP A 158 15.44 3.63 -9.40
N PHE A 159 15.23 4.47 -10.42
CA PHE A 159 16.19 5.47 -10.89
C PHE A 159 15.95 6.81 -10.20
N THR A 160 16.88 7.26 -9.34
CA THR A 160 16.79 8.54 -8.66
C THR A 160 17.12 9.70 -9.61
N ILE A 161 16.21 10.66 -9.75
CA ILE A 161 16.37 11.82 -10.64
C ILE A 161 16.85 13.07 -9.87
N SER A 162 16.71 13.07 -8.55
CA SER A 162 17.00 14.25 -7.73
C SER A 162 18.51 14.60 -7.65
N ASN A 163 18.80 15.88 -7.41
CA ASN A 163 20.17 16.41 -7.23
C ASN A 163 20.81 16.03 -5.87
N LEU A 164 20.17 15.18 -5.05
CA LEU A 164 20.80 14.66 -3.84
C LEU A 164 21.69 13.46 -4.24
N LEU A 165 22.96 13.77 -4.53
CA LEU A 165 24.07 12.83 -4.75
C LEU A 165 23.82 11.79 -5.87
N PRO A 166 24.42 11.95 -7.07
CA PRO A 166 24.44 10.93 -8.14
C PRO A 166 25.18 9.63 -7.77
N ALA A 167 25.57 9.46 -6.49
CA ALA A 167 26.25 8.28 -5.97
C ALA A 167 25.30 7.11 -5.62
N ALA A 168 23.98 7.34 -5.58
CA ALA A 168 23.01 6.27 -5.45
C ALA A 168 22.71 5.70 -6.85
N TRP A 169 23.28 4.55 -7.19
CA TRP A 169 23.12 3.85 -8.48
C TRP A 169 21.72 3.21 -8.66
N GLY A 170 20.70 3.78 -8.01
CA GLY A 170 19.36 3.21 -7.92
C GLY A 170 19.26 1.99 -6.99
N ALA A 171 18.06 1.42 -6.91
CA ALA A 171 17.78 0.20 -6.16
C ALA A 171 17.12 -0.84 -7.08
N HIS A 172 17.61 -2.08 -7.00
CA HIS A 172 17.04 -3.23 -7.69
C HIS A 172 16.20 -4.05 -6.72
N GLU A 173 14.97 -4.35 -7.08
CA GLU A 173 14.08 -5.16 -6.27
C GLU A 173 13.54 -6.34 -7.09
N VAL A 174 13.46 -7.51 -6.46
CA VAL A 174 12.86 -8.72 -7.05
C VAL A 174 11.73 -9.17 -6.14
N ALA A 175 10.52 -9.24 -6.68
CA ALA A 175 9.32 -9.68 -5.96
C ALA A 175 8.76 -10.96 -6.57
N LEU A 176 8.58 -11.98 -5.72
CA LEU A 176 7.89 -13.23 -6.07
C LEU A 176 6.47 -13.20 -5.49
N VAL A 177 5.47 -13.42 -6.33
CA VAL A 177 4.07 -13.54 -5.92
C VAL A 177 3.59 -14.96 -6.21
N LEU A 178 3.14 -15.64 -5.16
CA LEU A 178 2.55 -16.98 -5.23
C LEU A 178 1.04 -16.87 -5.06
N ASN A 179 0.30 -17.23 -6.11
CA ASN A 179 -1.16 -17.27 -6.09
C ASN A 179 -1.61 -18.68 -5.68
N LEU A 180 -1.96 -18.83 -4.41
CA LEU A 180 -2.51 -20.08 -3.88
C LEU A 180 -3.99 -20.16 -4.25
N LYS A 181 -4.33 -21.02 -5.21
CA LYS A 181 -5.73 -21.33 -5.53
C LYS A 181 -6.24 -22.33 -4.49
N PRO A 182 -7.24 -21.98 -3.66
CA PRO A 182 -7.85 -22.97 -2.78
C PRO A 182 -8.42 -24.09 -3.65
N ARG A 183 -8.19 -25.35 -3.26
CA ARG A 183 -8.88 -26.48 -3.91
C ARG A 183 -10.37 -26.28 -3.67
N PRO A 184 -11.23 -26.45 -4.71
CA PRO A 184 -12.66 -26.45 -4.48
C PRO A 184 -12.96 -27.54 -3.45
N SER A 185 -13.44 -27.13 -2.28
CA SER A 185 -13.96 -28.06 -1.28
C SER A 185 -15.27 -28.58 -1.84
N GLU A 186 -15.38 -29.90 -2.02
CA GLU A 186 -16.66 -30.57 -2.24
C GLU A 186 -17.53 -30.38 -0.99
N ARG A 187 -18.08 -29.17 -0.82
CA ARG A 187 -19.14 -28.94 0.15
C ARG A 187 -20.42 -29.37 -0.52
N ASN A 188 -21.02 -30.43 0.01
CA ASN A 188 -22.43 -30.71 -0.19
C ASN A 188 -23.19 -29.40 0.04
N VAL A 189 -23.77 -28.87 -1.03
CA VAL A 189 -24.58 -27.67 -0.99
C VAL A 189 -25.80 -28.03 -0.13
N VAL A 190 -25.78 -27.65 1.15
CA VAL A 190 -27.02 -27.65 1.93
C VAL A 190 -27.85 -26.52 1.33
N PRO A 191 -28.99 -26.81 0.67
CA PRO A 191 -29.82 -25.77 0.10
C PRO A 191 -30.28 -24.88 1.25
N CYS A 192 -29.96 -23.59 1.16
CA CYS A 192 -30.51 -22.59 2.06
C CYS A 192 -32.03 -22.60 1.84
N LEU A 193 -32.79 -23.07 2.83
CA LEU A 193 -34.23 -22.80 2.90
C LEU A 193 -34.38 -21.29 3.07
N VAL A 194 -34.73 -20.59 1.99
CA VAL A 194 -35.25 -19.23 2.08
C VAL A 194 -36.63 -19.32 2.73
N PRO A 195 -36.84 -18.79 3.96
CA PRO A 195 -38.21 -18.58 4.43
C PRO A 195 -38.87 -17.55 3.51
N ASN A 196 -40.04 -17.92 2.97
CA ASN A 196 -40.91 -17.05 2.20
C ASN A 196 -41.30 -15.83 3.06
N PHE A 197 -40.56 -14.74 2.95
CA PHE A 197 -41.06 -13.42 3.33
C PHE A 197 -41.48 -12.70 2.04
N SER A 198 -42.73 -12.94 1.68
CA SER A 198 -43.43 -12.26 0.60
C SER A 198 -43.63 -10.78 0.97
N LEU A 199 -42.72 -9.92 0.52
CA LEU A 199 -43.05 -8.51 0.26
C LEU A 199 -43.18 -8.34 -1.25
N GLN A 200 -44.44 -8.25 -1.67
CA GLN A 200 -44.87 -7.96 -3.03
C GLN A 200 -44.32 -6.60 -3.47
N PHE A 201 -43.27 -6.61 -4.28
CA PHE A 201 -43.02 -5.58 -5.28
C PHE A 201 -42.51 -6.27 -6.56
N GLU A 202 -43.42 -7.05 -7.16
CA GLU A 202 -43.28 -7.54 -8.52
C GLU A 202 -43.81 -6.44 -9.46
N LYS A 203 -42.95 -5.88 -10.31
CA LYS A 203 -43.18 -5.92 -11.77
C LYS A 203 -41.99 -5.39 -12.59
N GLN A 204 -41.53 -6.29 -13.44
CA GLN A 204 -40.83 -6.11 -14.72
C GLN A 204 -39.37 -5.68 -14.73
N MET A 205 -38.48 -6.68 -14.67
CA MET A 205 -37.20 -6.66 -15.38
C MET A 205 -37.08 -7.93 -16.26
N PRO A 206 -36.77 -7.82 -17.56
CA PRO A 206 -36.77 -8.96 -18.48
C PRO A 206 -35.64 -9.96 -18.22
N ALA A 207 -35.96 -11.23 -18.50
CA ALA A 207 -35.21 -12.45 -18.21
C ALA A 207 -33.94 -12.65 -19.05
N LEU A 208 -32.96 -11.75 -18.93
CA LEU A 208 -31.66 -11.86 -19.63
C LEU A 208 -30.44 -11.77 -18.71
N TRP A 209 -30.65 -11.81 -17.38
CA TRP A 209 -29.62 -11.58 -16.37
C TRP A 209 -29.32 -12.76 -15.44
N GLN A 210 -29.76 -13.99 -15.77
CA GLN A 210 -29.57 -15.15 -14.88
C GLN A 210 -28.25 -15.92 -15.05
N HIS A 211 -27.38 -15.60 -16.01
CA HIS A 211 -26.23 -16.46 -16.30
C HIS A 211 -24.88 -16.05 -15.68
N LYS A 212 -24.83 -15.06 -14.78
CA LYS A 212 -23.54 -14.55 -14.28
C LYS A 212 -23.53 -14.18 -12.80
N ARG A 213 -23.97 -15.10 -11.94
CA ARG A 213 -23.86 -14.94 -10.49
C ARG A 213 -23.50 -16.23 -9.79
N GLN A 214 -22.30 -16.74 -10.05
CA GLN A 214 -21.65 -17.72 -9.19
C GLN A 214 -20.13 -17.58 -9.32
N GLU A 215 -19.47 -17.62 -8.16
CA GLU A 215 -18.01 -17.63 -7.96
C GLU A 215 -17.28 -16.28 -8.02
N GLN A 216 -17.48 -15.47 -6.99
CA GLN A 216 -16.40 -14.64 -6.43
C GLN A 216 -16.37 -14.78 -4.91
N THR A 217 -16.00 -15.95 -4.42
CA THR A 217 -15.47 -16.07 -3.05
C THR A 217 -14.06 -15.51 -3.07
N CYS A 218 -13.94 -14.24 -2.70
CA CYS A 218 -12.70 -13.50 -2.65
C CYS A 218 -11.91 -13.93 -1.40
N PHE A 219 -10.95 -14.84 -1.58
CA PHE A 219 -9.85 -15.04 -0.62
C PHE A 219 -8.54 -15.04 -1.41
N PHE A 220 -8.04 -13.84 -1.72
CA PHE A 220 -6.68 -13.67 -2.22
C PHE A 220 -5.72 -13.67 -1.02
N CYS A 221 -5.10 -14.80 -0.73
CA CYS A 221 -3.91 -14.82 0.11
C CYS A 221 -2.71 -14.42 -0.77
N LYS A 222 -2.40 -13.12 -0.80
CA LYS A 222 -1.23 -12.59 -1.51
C LYS A 222 -0.05 -12.61 -0.55
N VAL A 223 0.80 -13.64 -0.64
CA VAL A 223 2.09 -13.63 0.06
C VAL A 223 3.05 -12.78 -0.78
N LEU A 224 3.38 -11.60 -0.27
CA LEU A 224 4.40 -10.72 -0.84
C LEU A 224 5.71 -11.01 -0.11
N LEU A 225 6.63 -11.70 -0.79
CA LEU A 225 8.01 -11.82 -0.32
C LEU A 225 8.80 -10.66 -0.94
N LEU A 226 9.17 -9.68 -0.14
CA LEU A 226 10.18 -8.67 -0.48
C LEU A 226 11.52 -9.24 -0.02
N ILE A 227 12.47 -9.39 -0.94
CA ILE A 227 13.86 -9.77 -0.65
C ILE A 227 14.71 -8.51 -0.71
#